data_AF-A0A1F9D570-F1
#
_entry.id   AF-A0A1F9D570-F1
#
_cell.length_a   1.000
_cell.length_b   1.000
_cell.length_c   1.000
_cell.angle_alpha   90.00
_cell.angle_beta   90.00
_cell.angle_gamma   90.00
#
_symmetry.space_group_name_H-M   'P 1'
#
loop_
_entity.id
_entity.type
_entity.pdbx_description
1 polymer ?
#
loop_
_entity_poly.entity_id
_entity_poly.type
_entity_poly.pdbx_seq_one_letter_code
_entity_poly.pdbx_strand_id
1 'polypeptide(L)' 'MGENQERCLKCGKQQGLQGVAVTLGRKTFHLFYLCTKCGNVDIEELLKMIKWYIEKEGPECKDV' A
#
# COMPACT_ATOMS: atom_id res chain seq x y z
N MET A 1 -2.36 -13.36 -20.51
CA MET A 1 -1.53 -13.38 -19.29
C MET A 1 -1.29 -11.95 -18.86
N GLY A 2 -2.10 -11.44 -17.95
CA GLY A 2 -1.98 -10.07 -17.45
C GLY A 2 -2.37 -10.01 -15.98
N GLU A 3 -1.94 -11.02 -15.23
CA GLU A 3 -2.36 -11.21 -13.85
C GLU A 3 -1.41 -10.46 -12.91
N ASN A 4 -1.98 -9.46 -12.24
CA ASN A 4 -1.61 -9.03 -10.90
C ASN A 4 -0.13 -8.70 -10.65
N GLN A 5 0.46 -7.88 -11.52
CA GLN A 5 1.78 -7.32 -11.20
C GLN A 5 1.64 -6.23 -10.15
N GLU A 6 2.36 -6.39 -9.05
CA GLU A 6 2.48 -5.40 -7.98
C GLU A 6 2.92 -4.05 -8.57
N ARG A 7 2.26 -2.98 -8.13
CA ARG A 7 2.44 -1.62 -8.64
C ARG A 7 2.48 -0.64 -7.48
N CYS A 8 3.21 0.46 -7.70
CA CYS A 8 3.25 1.56 -6.75
C CYS A 8 1.84 2.14 -6.60
N LEU A 9 1.32 2.18 -5.37
CA LEU A 9 -0.02 2.68 -5.09
C LEU A 9 -0.21 4.13 -5.60
N LYS A 10 0.84 4.95 -5.54
CA LYS A 10 0.77 6.38 -5.89
C LYS A 10 0.90 6.66 -7.39
N CYS A 11 1.70 5.89 -8.13
CA CYS A 11 2.03 6.21 -9.54
C CYS A 11 1.92 5.04 -10.53
N GLY A 12 1.56 3.83 -10.08
CA GLY A 12 1.38 2.66 -10.93
C GLY A 12 2.66 2.03 -11.49
N LYS A 13 3.85 2.56 -11.17
CA LYS A 13 5.14 1.99 -11.61
C LYS A 13 5.38 0.62 -10.98
N GLN A 14 6.06 -0.25 -11.72
CA GLN A 14 6.40 -1.62 -11.28
C GLN A 14 7.87 -1.77 -10.84
N GLN A 15 8.73 -0.81 -11.19
CA GLN A 15 10.15 -0.86 -10.86
C GLN A 15 10.44 -0.20 -9.51
N GLY A 16 11.37 -0.78 -8.76
CA GLY A 16 11.87 -0.23 -7.51
C GLY A 16 10.81 -0.16 -6.42
N LEU A 17 9.92 -1.15 -6.37
CA LEU A 17 8.87 -1.25 -5.35
C LEU A 17 9.46 -1.63 -3.99
N GLN A 18 8.91 -1.01 -2.96
CA GLN A 18 9.20 -1.25 -1.56
C GLN A 18 7.86 -1.53 -0.87
N GLY A 19 7.79 -2.65 -0.17
CA GLY A 19 6.62 -3.02 0.61
C GLY A 19 6.48 -2.10 1.82
N VAL A 20 5.29 -1.58 2.05
CA VAL A 20 4.95 -0.78 3.23
C VAL A 20 4.16 -1.65 4.19
N ALA A 21 4.69 -1.80 5.40
CA ALA A 21 4.01 -2.47 6.49
C ALA A 21 3.82 -1.49 7.66
N VAL A 22 2.61 -1.44 8.22
CA VAL A 22 2.31 -0.65 9.41
C VAL A 22 2.06 -1.62 10.56
N THR A 23 2.76 -1.40 11.67
CA THR A 23 2.54 -2.19 12.89
C THR A 23 1.70 -1.36 13.87
N LEU A 24 0.53 -1.88 14.24
CA LEU A 24 -0.36 -1.31 15.24
C LEU A 24 -0.43 -2.27 16.43
N GLY A 25 0.21 -1.89 17.55
CA GLY A 25 0.33 -2.73 18.73
C GLY A 25 1.14 -4.01 18.43
N ARG A 26 0.48 -5.18 18.47
CA ARG A 26 1.09 -6.49 18.17
C ARG A 26 0.75 -7.02 16.78
N LYS A 27 0.03 -6.26 15.95
CA LYS A 27 -0.38 -6.68 14.61
C LYS A 27 0.36 -5.88 13.55
N THR A 28 0.89 -6.56 12.54
CA THR A 28 1.53 -5.96 11.37
C THR A 28 0.63 -6.12 10.17
N PHE A 29 0.35 -5.02 9.46
CA PHE A 29 -0.48 -4.98 8.28
C PHE A 29 0.39 -4.63 7.07
N HIS A 30 0.48 -5.55 6.11
CA HIS A 30 1.08 -5.30 4.81
C HIS A 30 0.03 -4.60 3.95
N LEU A 31 0.25 -3.33 3.62
CA LEU A 31 -0.79 -2.47 3.07
C LEU A 31 -0.66 -2.32 1.55
N PHE A 32 0.51 -1.93 1.05
CA PHE A 32 0.73 -1.67 -0.37
C PHE A 32 2.22 -1.54 -0.69
N TYR A 33 2.53 -1.42 -1.98
CA TYR A 33 3.86 -1.12 -2.48
C TYR A 33 3.98 0.34 -2.89
N LEU A 34 5.14 0.95 -2.58
CA LEU A 34 5.53 2.26 -3.10
C LEU A 34 6.86 2.13 -3.84
N CYS A 35 7.01 2.83 -4.97
CA CYS A 35 8.32 2.90 -5.61
C CYS A 35 9.26 3.80 -4.80
N THR A 36 10.57 3.64 -4.92
CA THR A 36 11.58 4.46 -4.21
C THR A 36 11.40 5.98 -4.35
N LYS A 37 10.78 6.46 -5.42
CA LYS A 37 10.42 7.88 -5.58
C LYS A 37 9.21 8.30 -4.75
N CYS A 38 8.24 7.40 -4.57
CA CYS A 38 7.02 7.63 -3.81
C CYS A 38 7.08 7.11 -2.37
N GLY A 39 8.07 6.27 -2.03
CA GLY A 39 8.22 5.62 -0.73
C GLY A 39 8.77 6.53 0.36
N ASN A 40 9.23 7.73 0.00
CA ASN A 40 9.58 8.76 0.96
C ASN A 40 8.31 9.57 1.32
N VAL A 41 7.51 9.00 2.21
CA VAL A 41 6.24 9.58 2.68
C VAL A 41 6.19 9.56 4.19
N ASP A 42 5.81 10.68 4.78
CA ASP A 42 5.59 10.79 6.22
C ASP A 42 4.36 10.00 6.67
N ILE A 43 4.31 9.66 7.96
CA ILE A 43 3.22 8.87 8.57
C ILE A 43 1.84 9.50 8.30
N GLU A 44 1.73 10.83 8.32
CA GLU A 44 0.46 11.51 8.04
C GLU A 44 -0.01 11.28 6.60
N GLU A 45 0.90 11.34 5.63
CA GLU A 45 0.59 11.09 4.22
C GLU A 45 0.23 9.62 4.00
N LEU A 46 0.93 8.72 4.70
CA LEU A 46 0.66 7.28 4.69
C LEU A 46 -0.74 6.96 5.23
N LEU A 47 -1.16 7.58 6.34
CA LEU A 47 -2.50 7.43 6.89
C LEU A 47 -3.59 7.95 5.94
N LYS A 48 -3.35 9.06 5.23
CA LYS A 48 -4.27 9.57 4.20
C LYS A 48 -4.41 8.59 3.04
N MET A 49 -3.32 7.98 2.59
CA MET A 49 -3.35 6.95 1.53
C MET A 49 -4.12 5.71 1.96
N ILE A 50 -3.88 5.21 3.19
CA ILE A 50 -4.63 4.08 3.75
C ILE A 50 -6.12 4.41 3.81
N LYS A 51 -6.48 5.58 4.32
CA LYS A 51 -7.88 6.01 4.40
C LYS A 51 -8.53 6.07 3.02
N TRP A 52 -7.86 6.69 2.06
CA TRP A 52 -8.32 6.76 0.67
C TRP A 52 -8.52 5.37 0.06
N TYR A 53 -7.58 4.44 0.30
CA TYR A 53 -7.66 3.07 -0.19
C TYR A 53 -8.87 2.32 0.40
N ILE A 54 -9.07 2.40 1.72
CA ILE A 54 -10.24 1.84 2.39
C ILE A 54 -11.54 2.45 1.86
N GLU A 55 -11.58 3.75 1.59
CA GLU A 55 -12.77 4.44 1.08
C GLU A 55 -13.07 4.15 -0.41
N LYS A 56 -12.04 3.88 -1.21
CA LYS A 56 -12.17 3.67 -2.67
C LYS A 56 -12.31 2.22 -3.07
N GLU A 57 -11.60 1.32 -2.41
CA GLU A 57 -11.60 -0.11 -2.74
C GLU A 57 -12.32 -0.95 -1.68
N GLY A 58 -12.60 -0.40 -0.49
CA GLY A 58 -13.22 -1.16 0.60
C GLY A 58 -12.28 -2.27 1.11
N PRO A 59 -12.43 -2.74 2.36
CA PRO A 59 -11.82 -3.99 2.74
C PRO A 59 -12.57 -5.11 1.99
N GLU A 60 -12.07 -5.55 0.83
CA GLU A 60 -12.08 -6.99 0.57
C GLU A 60 -11.06 -7.63 1.53
N CYS A 61 -11.36 -7.59 2.84
CA CYS A 61 -10.94 -8.62 3.75
C CYS A 61 -11.69 -9.88 3.31
N LYS A 62 -11.21 -10.56 2.27
CA LYS A 62 -11.44 -11.98 2.17
C LYS A 62 -10.48 -12.62 3.15
N ASP A 63 -11.06 -13.04 4.27
CA ASP A 63 -10.45 -13.91 5.26
C ASP A 63 -9.53 -14.94 4.59
N VAL A 64 -8.27 -14.97 5.01
CA VAL A 64 -7.41 -16.14 4.88
C VAL A 64 -7.06 -16.62 6.28
#